data_AF-A0A538ES07-F1
#
_entry.id   AF-A0A538ES07-F1
#
_cell.length_a   1.000
_cell.length_b   1.000
_cell.length_c   1.000
_cell.angle_alpha   90.00
_cell.angle_beta   90.00
_cell.angle_gamma   90.00
#
_symmetry.space_group_name_H-M   'P 1'
#
loop_
_entity.id
_entity.type
_entity.pdbx_description
1 polymer ?
#
loop_
_entity_poly.entity_id
_entity_poly.type
_entity_poly.pdbx_seq_one_letter_code
_entity_poly.pdbx_strand_id
1 'polypeptide(L)'
;MAEWIDLLDPEEQALHDALPGEVHDRAYEQLLRPTRHDDEPRPRLEGHDHYVFGVFLVPIAIREEDRVFYQEVDIIAARERLLTVRKTPEGGHPFDLEPARESVT
;
A
#
# COMPACT_ATOMS: atom_id res chain seq x y z
N MET A 1 -0.04 -18.64 -12.03
CA MET A 1 -0.55 -17.99 -10.80
C MET A 1 0.12 -16.64 -10.72
N ALA A 2 -0.59 -15.59 -10.30
CA ALA A 2 0.06 -14.31 -10.05
C ALA A 2 0.92 -14.41 -8.77
N GLU A 3 2.10 -13.82 -8.80
CA GLU A 3 3.00 -13.71 -7.64
C GLU A 3 2.55 -12.55 -6.74
N TRP A 4 2.42 -12.78 -5.43
CA TRP A 4 2.12 -11.71 -4.47
C TRP A 4 3.39 -11.34 -3.68
N ILE A 5 3.86 -10.11 -3.88
CA ILE A 5 4.95 -9.51 -3.12
C ILE A 5 4.36 -8.47 -2.15
N ASP A 6 4.73 -8.56 -0.86
CA ASP A 6 4.36 -7.56 0.16
C ASP A 6 5.63 -6.90 0.69
N LEU A 7 5.64 -5.57 0.69
CA LEU A 7 6.69 -4.75 1.26
C LEU A 7 6.13 -3.90 2.40
N LEU A 8 6.97 -3.63 3.40
CA LEU A 8 6.66 -2.73 4.50
C LEU A 8 7.68 -1.59 4.47
N ASP A 9 7.19 -0.35 4.35
CA ASP A 9 8.00 0.87 4.31
C ASP A 9 9.28 0.73 3.44
N PRO A 10 9.15 0.32 2.17
CA PRO A 10 10.31 -0.06 1.36
C PRO A 10 11.22 1.12 1.04
N GLU A 11 12.51 0.82 0.94
CA GLU A 11 13.47 1.69 0.25
C GLU A 11 13.30 1.59 -1.27
N GLU A 12 13.83 2.58 -1.99
CA GLU A 12 13.73 2.73 -3.45
C GLU A 12 14.15 1.46 -4.21
N GLN A 13 15.27 0.84 -3.81
CA GLN A 13 15.79 -0.36 -4.46
C GLN A 13 14.85 -1.56 -4.27
N ALA A 14 14.34 -1.77 -3.04
CA ALA A 14 13.43 -2.87 -2.76
C ALA A 14 12.11 -2.73 -3.52
N LEU A 15 11.63 -1.48 -3.66
CA LEU A 15 10.47 -1.20 -4.49
C LEU A 15 10.76 -1.49 -5.97
N HIS A 16 11.87 -0.97 -6.50
CA HIS A 16 12.27 -1.16 -7.90
C HIS A 16 12.33 -2.65 -8.27
N ASP A 17 12.94 -3.48 -7.43
CA ASP A 17 13.12 -4.91 -7.70
C ASP A 17 11.80 -5.70 -7.64
N ALA A 18 10.82 -5.21 -6.88
CA ALA A 18 9.51 -5.84 -6.73
C ALA A 18 8.50 -5.46 -7.83
N LEU A 19 8.72 -4.36 -8.55
CA LEU A 19 7.76 -3.89 -9.54
C LEU A 19 7.60 -4.89 -10.72
N PRO A 20 6.39 -5.01 -11.29
CA PRO A 20 6.15 -5.88 -12.46
C PRO A 20 6.71 -5.32 -13.78
N GLY A 21 7.25 -4.10 -13.76
CA GLY A 21 7.73 -3.35 -14.90
C GLY A 21 7.77 -1.86 -14.56
N GLU A 22 7.91 -1.00 -15.58
CA GLU A 22 7.82 0.44 -15.38
C GLU A 22 6.41 0.84 -14.91
N VAL A 23 6.36 1.67 -13.87
CA VAL A 23 5.13 2.30 -13.38
C VAL A 23 5.27 3.80 -13.50
N HIS A 24 4.13 4.48 -13.63
CA HIS A 24 4.09 5.94 -13.72
C HIS A 24 4.77 6.59 -12.50
N ASP A 25 5.61 7.62 -12.72
CA ASP A 25 6.41 8.29 -11.68
C ASP A 25 5.59 8.67 -10.44
N ARG A 26 4.40 9.24 -10.63
CA ARG A 26 3.48 9.57 -9.53
C ARG A 26 3.09 8.35 -8.66
N ALA A 27 2.87 7.18 -9.26
CA ALA A 27 2.57 5.97 -8.51
C ALA A 27 3.82 5.48 -7.77
N TYR A 28 4.98 5.53 -8.42
CA TYR A 28 6.27 5.21 -7.80
C TYR A 28 6.56 6.09 -6.57
N GLU A 29 6.45 7.40 -6.71
CA GLU A 29 6.61 8.36 -5.62
C GLU A 29 5.62 8.12 -4.49
N GLN A 30 4.36 7.77 -4.80
CA GLN A 30 3.36 7.48 -3.78
C GLN A 30 3.70 6.22 -2.99
N LEU A 31 4.17 5.15 -3.65
CA LEU A 31 4.57 3.90 -3.00
C LEU A 31 5.68 4.12 -1.96
N LEU A 32 6.62 5.03 -2.23
CA LEU A 32 7.72 5.37 -1.31
C LEU A 32 7.32 6.40 -0.25
N ARG A 33 6.26 7.19 -0.48
CA ARG A 33 5.89 8.28 0.41
C ARG A 33 5.33 7.72 1.73
N PRO A 34 5.89 8.11 2.89
CA PRO A 34 5.30 7.78 4.18
C PRO A 34 3.87 8.31 4.28
N THR A 35 2.98 7.55 4.93
CA THR A 35 1.63 8.03 5.19
C THR A 35 1.67 9.19 6.19
N ARG A 36 0.98 10.30 5.88
CA ARG A 36 0.92 11.49 6.74
C ARG A 36 -0.54 11.84 7.02
N HIS A 37 -0.78 12.25 8.27
CA HIS A 37 -2.11 12.48 8.82
C HIS A 37 -2.87 13.67 8.22
N ASP A 38 -2.16 14.64 7.65
CA ASP A 38 -2.69 15.99 7.40
C ASP A 38 -3.51 16.15 6.10
N ASP A 39 -3.73 15.07 5.36
CA ASP A 39 -4.33 15.14 4.01
C ASP A 39 -5.41 14.08 3.74
N GLU A 40 -6.02 13.49 4.79
CA GLU A 40 -7.07 12.44 4.70
C GLU A 40 -6.98 11.66 3.38
N PRO A 41 -5.96 10.78 3.22
CA PRO A 41 -5.74 10.14 1.94
C PRO A 41 -7.05 9.48 1.51
N ARG A 42 -7.42 9.63 0.25
CA ARG A 42 -8.68 9.06 -0.26
C ARG A 42 -8.39 7.70 -0.86
N PRO A 43 -9.15 6.66 -0.48
CA PRO A 43 -9.09 5.40 -1.20
C PRO A 43 -9.35 5.64 -2.68
N ARG A 44 -8.49 5.10 -3.53
CA ARG A 44 -8.58 5.31 -4.98
C ARG A 44 -8.06 4.11 -5.74
N LEU A 45 -8.55 3.94 -6.95
CA LEU A 45 -8.05 3.00 -7.94
C LEU A 45 -7.88 3.77 -9.25
N GLU A 46 -6.71 3.61 -9.87
CA GLU A 46 -6.31 4.26 -11.11
C GLU A 46 -5.84 3.19 -12.10
N GLY A 47 -6.52 3.11 -13.25
CA GLY A 47 -6.13 2.21 -14.32
C GLY A 47 -5.00 2.79 -15.17
N HIS A 48 -3.98 1.98 -15.41
CA HIS A 48 -2.93 2.25 -16.40
C HIS A 48 -2.88 1.10 -17.41
N ASP A 49 -2.14 1.26 -18.51
CA ASP A 49 -2.17 0.32 -19.64
C ASP A 49 -1.89 -1.14 -19.25
N HIS A 50 -1.02 -1.36 -18.25
CA HIS A 50 -0.54 -2.69 -17.87
C HIS A 50 -0.74 -3.05 -16.39
N TYR A 51 -1.26 -2.12 -15.59
CA TYR A 51 -1.48 -2.34 -14.16
C TYR A 51 -2.59 -1.42 -13.62
N VAL A 52 -3.11 -1.77 -12.45
CA VAL A 52 -3.96 -0.90 -11.63
C VAL A 52 -3.14 -0.44 -10.44
N PHE A 53 -3.07 0.87 -10.23
CA PHE A 53 -2.59 1.46 -8.98
C PHE A 53 -3.77 1.63 -8.03
N GLY A 54 -3.55 1.40 -6.74
CA GLY A 54 -4.59 1.62 -5.74
C GLY A 54 -4.05 2.04 -4.40
N VAL A 55 -4.89 2.71 -3.64
CA VAL A 55 -4.65 3.09 -2.24
C VAL A 55 -5.85 2.62 -1.44
N PHE A 56 -5.62 1.76 -0.44
CA PHE A 56 -6.61 1.34 0.55
C PHE A 56 -6.27 1.92 1.90
N LEU A 57 -7.32 2.24 2.67
CA LEU A 57 -7.18 2.84 3.99
C LEU A 57 -8.11 2.19 4.99
N VAL A 58 -7.59 1.96 6.18
CA VAL A 58 -8.34 1.43 7.32
C VAL A 58 -8.21 2.40 8.50
N PRO A 59 -9.30 3.06 8.92
CA PRO A 59 -9.28 3.91 10.11
C PRO A 59 -9.23 3.05 11.39
N ILE A 60 -8.29 3.35 12.27
CA ILE A 60 -8.13 2.75 13.59
C ILE A 60 -8.39 3.81 14.65
N ALA A 61 -9.41 3.60 15.48
CA ALA A 61 -9.75 4.49 16.58
C ALA A 61 -9.19 3.95 17.91
N ILE A 62 -8.33 4.73 18.55
CA ILE A 62 -7.82 4.49 19.91
C ILE A 62 -8.63 5.37 20.86
N ARG A 63 -9.64 4.77 21.49
CA ARG A 63 -10.63 5.51 22.30
C ARG A 63 -10.00 6.13 23.54
N GLU A 64 -9.03 5.46 24.13
CA GLU A 64 -8.33 5.87 25.34
C GLU A 64 -7.48 7.12 25.12
N GLU A 65 -7.05 7.36 23.87
CA GLU A 65 -6.21 8.47 23.46
C GLU A 65 -6.99 9.59 22.74
N ASP A 66 -8.30 9.41 22.51
CA ASP A 66 -9.12 10.26 21.63
C ASP A 66 -8.45 10.51 20.27
N ARG A 67 -7.84 9.45 19.72
CA ARG A 67 -7.00 9.50 18.52
C ARG A 67 -7.50 8.53 17.47
N VAL A 68 -7.46 8.96 16.22
CA VAL A 68 -7.65 8.09 15.04
C VAL A 68 -6.36 8.11 14.24
N PHE A 69 -5.93 6.95 13.74
CA PHE A 69 -4.92 6.87 12.68
C PHE A 69 -5.38 5.99 11.53
N TYR A 70 -4.77 6.16 10.37
CA TYR A 70 -5.11 5.39 9.16
C TYR A 70 -3.97 4.45 8.80
N GLN A 71 -4.31 3.20 8.55
CA GLN A 71 -3.39 2.24 7.95
C GLN A 71 -3.55 2.31 6.44
N GLU A 72 -2.45 2.56 5.73
CA GLU A 72 -2.43 2.67 4.27
C GLU A 72 -1.78 1.44 3.65
N VAL A 73 -2.42 0.92 2.60
CA VAL A 73 -1.88 -0.13 1.75
C VAL A 73 -1.99 0.32 0.30
N ASP A 74 -0.85 0.61 -0.31
CA ASP A 74 -0.78 0.89 -1.73
C ASP A 74 -0.63 -0.41 -2.52
N ILE A 75 -1.19 -0.46 -3.72
CA ILE A 75 -1.14 -1.65 -4.57
C ILE A 75 -0.68 -1.31 -5.99
N ILE A 76 0.06 -2.25 -6.58
CA ILE A 76 0.23 -2.38 -8.03
C ILE A 76 -0.27 -3.78 -8.40
N ALA A 77 -1.41 -3.83 -9.08
CA ALA A 77 -1.99 -5.07 -9.58
C ALA A 77 -1.76 -5.17 -11.09
N ALA A 78 -0.85 -6.06 -11.49
CA ALA A 78 -0.58 -6.41 -12.88
C ALA A 78 -1.01 -7.85 -13.17
N ARG A 79 -0.98 -8.25 -14.44
CA ARG A 79 -1.47 -9.57 -14.90
C ARG A 79 -0.90 -10.77 -14.13
N GLU A 80 0.38 -10.73 -13.81
CA GLU A 80 1.10 -11.86 -13.18
C GLU A 80 1.71 -11.50 -11.82
N ARG A 81 1.49 -10.28 -11.31
CA ARG A 81 2.06 -9.83 -10.05
C ARG A 81 1.14 -8.86 -9.33
N LEU A 82 0.96 -9.10 -8.04
CA LEU A 82 0.36 -8.18 -7.08
C LEU A 82 1.47 -7.71 -6.15
N LEU A 83 1.77 -6.42 -6.17
CA LEU A 83 2.63 -5.78 -5.18
C LEU A 83 1.74 -5.03 -4.18
N THR A 84 1.93 -5.28 -2.89
CA THR A 84 1.37 -4.48 -1.80
C THR A 84 2.50 -3.75 -1.08
N VAL A 85 2.29 -2.47 -0.78
CA VAL A 85 3.18 -1.66 0.04
C VAL A 85 2.39 -1.17 1.25
N ARG A 86 2.71 -1.72 2.42
CA ARG A 86 2.17 -1.28 3.70
C ARG A 86 2.98 -0.13 4.24
N LYS A 87 2.30 0.85 4.81
CA LYS A 87 2.93 2.02 5.41
C LYS A 87 2.73 2.04 6.91
N THR A 88 3.78 2.35 7.66
CA THR A 88 3.68 2.56 9.10
C THR A 88 3.20 3.99 9.37
N PRO A 89 2.00 4.17 9.95
CA PRO A 89 1.51 5.49 10.31
C PRO A 89 2.21 6.04 11.55
N GLU A 90 2.26 7.37 11.66
CA GLU A 90 2.85 8.04 12.81
C GLU A 90 2.16 7.63 14.12
N GLY A 91 2.95 7.05 15.05
CA GLY A 91 2.45 6.59 16.34
C GLY A 91 1.43 5.44 16.26
N GLY A 92 1.33 4.75 15.13
CA GLY A 92 0.47 3.59 14.93
C GLY A 92 1.25 2.36 14.50
N HIS A 93 0.55 1.41 13.87
CA HIS A 93 1.13 0.18 13.32
C HIS A 93 0.59 -0.07 11.91
N PRO A 94 1.38 -0.72 11.02
CA PRO A 94 0.94 -1.00 9.66
C PRO A 94 -0.24 -1.98 9.65
N PHE A 95 -0.95 -2.02 8.52
CA PHE A 95 -2.02 -2.99 8.29
C PHE A 95 -1.50 -4.43 8.37
N ASP A 96 -2.29 -5.34 8.93
CA ASP A 96 -1.99 -6.77 8.89
C ASP A 96 -2.59 -7.41 7.63
N LEU A 97 -1.71 -7.87 6.75
CA LEU A 97 -2.06 -8.43 5.46
C LEU A 97 -2.33 -9.94 5.50
N GLU A 98 -2.00 -10.62 6.61
CA GLU A 98 -2.10 -12.08 6.74
C GLU A 98 -3.52 -12.61 6.49
N PRO A 99 -4.59 -12.01 7.05
CA PRO A 99 -5.96 -12.47 6.78
C PRO A 99 -6.35 -12.41 5.30
N ALA A 100 -5.85 -11.41 4.57
CA ALA A 100 -6.11 -11.29 3.13
C ALA A 100 -5.38 -12.38 2.32
N ARG A 101 -4.14 -12.72 2.72
CA ARG A 101 -3.36 -13.79 2.10
C ARG A 101 -3.98 -15.17 2.27
N GLU A 102 -4.45 -15.47 3.48
CA GLU A 102 -5.14 -16.73 3.77
C GLU A 102 -6.43 -16.91 2.96
N SER A 103 -7.12 -15.82 2.61
CA SER A 103 -8.39 -15.88 1.87
C SER A 103 -8.26 -16.25 0.39
N VAL A 104 -7.05 -16.21 -0.16
CA VAL A 104 -6.78 -16.45 -1.59
C VAL A 104 -5.80 -17.62 -1.84
N THR A 105 -5.36 -18.29 -0.77
CA THR A 105 -4.49 -19.48 -0.81
C THR A 105 -5.33 -20.75 -0.68
#